data_AF-A0A831WNC5-F1
#
_entry.id   AF-A0A831WNC5-F1
#
_cell.length_a   1.000
_cell.length_b   1.000
_cell.length_c   1.000
_cell.angle_alpha   90.00
_cell.angle_beta   90.00
_cell.angle_gamma   90.00
#
_symmetry.space_group_name_H-M   'P 1'
#
loop_
_entity.id
_entity.type
_entity.pdbx_description
1 polymer ?
#
loop_
_entity_poly.entity_id
_entity_poly.type
_entity_poly.pdbx_seq_one_letter_code
_entity_poly.pdbx_strand_id
1 'polypeptide(L)'
;NYDILTMEEVHNALNESGGVDIIAFSNCIMGCVECAYELRNCTDVFIGSEEIVSNFLTPLNTWYNILNVLQKNSELSTYEISKKIINRYKKFYWYYWSPGHLLLPILNAIGNRNITHMFRPPIFTMSAIRTDKMNDLCLAIDEFSELLLKNLSLYKTFINDIRLETEDFPHKLLTTDPLSMGFRIDLYHFADLMTDPLLKIFQPDLFNAAQKIKRCVNVSVIKEWHQIGHPNAHGIGLFFPPKNFTNYPDIYKNYNLGNYMNSTLEFRDDCQWDEFLECYLN
;
A
#
# COMPACT_ATOMS: atom_id res chain seq x y z
N ASN A 1 -18.96 -18.19 -8.40
CA ASN A 1 -19.07 -17.77 -6.98
C ASN A 1 -17.80 -18.18 -6.28
N TYR A 2 -16.84 -17.27 -6.23
CA TYR A 2 -15.73 -17.37 -5.29
C TYR A 2 -16.13 -16.55 -4.07
N ASP A 3 -16.05 -17.18 -2.91
CA ASP A 3 -16.25 -16.50 -1.64
C ASP A 3 -15.00 -15.67 -1.31
N ILE A 4 -15.17 -14.44 -0.84
CA ILE A 4 -14.09 -13.50 -0.52
C ILE A 4 -14.42 -12.87 0.83
N LEU A 5 -13.46 -12.92 1.75
CA LEU A 5 -13.59 -12.25 3.04
C LEU A 5 -13.36 -10.74 2.86
N THR A 6 -14.40 -9.95 3.10
CA THR A 6 -14.36 -8.49 3.06
C THR A 6 -13.72 -7.92 4.33
N MET A 7 -13.24 -6.66 4.27
CA MET A 7 -12.65 -6.03 5.46
C MET A 7 -13.68 -5.78 6.57
N GLU A 8 -14.95 -5.54 6.22
CA GLU A 8 -16.06 -5.47 7.18
C GLU A 8 -16.23 -6.81 7.92
N GLU A 9 -16.22 -7.95 7.20
CA GLU A 9 -16.29 -9.27 7.82
C GLU A 9 -15.07 -9.54 8.72
N VAL A 10 -13.88 -9.10 8.32
CA VAL A 10 -12.67 -9.19 9.18
C VAL A 10 -12.85 -8.35 10.44
N HIS A 11 -13.30 -7.10 10.31
CA HIS A 11 -13.54 -6.19 11.44
C HIS A 11 -14.55 -6.80 12.41
N ASN A 12 -15.70 -7.25 11.92
CA ASN A 12 -16.74 -7.87 12.73
C ASN A 12 -16.22 -9.10 13.50
N ALA A 13 -15.50 -10.00 12.81
CA ALA A 13 -14.93 -11.19 13.45
C ALA A 13 -13.90 -10.85 14.54
N LEU A 14 -13.02 -9.87 14.29
CA LEU A 14 -12.03 -9.45 15.28
C LEU A 14 -12.69 -8.76 16.47
N ASN A 15 -13.64 -7.86 16.22
CA ASN A 15 -14.37 -7.16 17.26
C ASN A 15 -15.16 -8.12 18.17
N GLU A 16 -15.85 -9.10 17.58
CA GLU A 16 -16.53 -10.18 18.33
C GLU A 16 -15.57 -11.03 19.18
N SER A 17 -14.32 -11.19 18.73
CA SER A 17 -13.28 -11.93 19.47
C SER A 17 -12.59 -11.10 20.58
N GLY A 18 -12.89 -9.81 20.69
CA GLY A 18 -12.26 -8.89 21.64
C GLY A 18 -10.97 -8.21 21.13
N GLY A 19 -10.71 -8.27 19.82
CA GLY A 19 -9.54 -7.69 19.17
C GLY A 19 -8.25 -8.51 19.30
N VAL A 20 -7.18 -8.02 18.68
CA VAL A 20 -5.83 -8.63 18.70
C VAL A 20 -4.75 -7.55 18.82
N ASP A 21 -3.60 -7.85 19.40
CA ASP A 21 -2.52 -6.84 19.48
C ASP A 21 -1.91 -6.55 18.09
N ILE A 22 -1.74 -7.60 17.27
CA ILE A 22 -1.13 -7.51 15.94
C ILE A 22 -1.95 -8.34 14.97
N ILE A 23 -2.40 -7.71 13.88
CA ILE A 23 -2.86 -8.41 12.69
C ILE A 23 -1.85 -8.28 11.55
N ALA A 24 -1.54 -9.40 10.90
CA ALA A 24 -0.60 -9.44 9.78
C ALA A 24 -1.22 -10.15 8.58
N PHE A 25 -1.29 -9.45 7.46
CA PHE A 25 -1.76 -10.00 6.19
C PHE A 25 -0.59 -10.46 5.34
N SER A 26 -0.58 -11.75 4.97
CA SER A 26 0.26 -12.26 3.87
C SER A 26 -0.43 -12.17 2.51
N ASN A 27 -1.45 -11.34 2.41
CA ASN A 27 -2.21 -11.13 1.21
C ASN A 27 -1.66 -9.90 0.49
N CYS A 28 -1.77 -9.91 -0.83
CA CYS A 28 -1.33 -8.82 -1.70
C CYS A 28 -2.08 -7.52 -1.38
N ILE A 29 -1.38 -6.39 -1.44
CA ILE A 29 -2.00 -5.06 -1.55
C ILE A 29 -2.90 -4.71 -0.33
N MET A 30 -2.56 -5.27 0.83
CA MET A 30 -3.27 -5.00 2.10
C MET A 30 -2.68 -3.81 2.86
N GLY A 31 -1.44 -3.40 2.56
CA GLY A 31 -0.75 -2.27 3.18
C GLY A 31 -1.33 -0.93 2.73
N CYS A 32 -2.55 -0.62 3.14
CA CYS A 32 -3.26 0.59 2.71
C CYS A 32 -4.08 1.21 3.85
N VAL A 33 -4.36 2.51 3.72
CA VAL A 33 -5.09 3.29 4.73
C VAL A 33 -6.46 2.70 4.99
N GLU A 34 -7.19 2.29 3.95
CA GLU A 34 -8.57 1.85 4.10
C GLU A 34 -8.65 0.57 4.94
N CYS A 35 -7.75 -0.39 4.71
CA CYS A 35 -7.68 -1.61 5.52
C CYS A 35 -7.20 -1.33 6.95
N ALA A 36 -6.20 -0.46 7.13
CA ALA A 36 -5.68 -0.14 8.46
C ALA A 36 -6.70 0.66 9.30
N TYR A 37 -7.45 1.55 8.65
CA TYR A 37 -8.51 2.35 9.26
C TYR A 37 -9.71 1.48 9.68
N GLU A 38 -10.13 0.55 8.83
CA GLU A 38 -11.24 -0.37 9.12
C GLU A 38 -11.00 -1.17 10.41
N LEU A 39 -9.75 -1.58 10.65
CA LEU A 39 -9.40 -2.38 11.82
C LEU A 39 -8.97 -1.53 13.03
N ARG A 40 -9.09 -0.20 12.97
CA ARG A 40 -8.41 0.70 13.93
C ARG A 40 -8.85 0.53 15.39
N ASN A 41 -10.06 0.03 15.61
CA ASN A 41 -10.65 -0.18 16.92
C ASN A 41 -10.47 -1.60 17.46
N CYS A 42 -9.93 -2.54 16.68
CA CYS A 42 -9.80 -3.95 17.05
C CYS A 42 -8.36 -4.49 16.93
N THR A 43 -7.39 -3.66 16.56
CA THR A 43 -5.96 -4.02 16.61
C THR A 43 -5.10 -2.83 17.02
N ASP A 44 -3.92 -3.06 17.61
CA ASP A 44 -2.92 -2.01 17.90
C ASP A 44 -1.94 -1.80 16.72
N VAL A 45 -1.62 -2.89 16.03
CA VAL A 45 -0.72 -2.86 14.87
C VAL A 45 -1.31 -3.64 13.70
N PHE A 46 -1.31 -3.01 12.55
CA PHE A 46 -1.61 -3.61 11.25
C PHE A 46 -0.30 -3.85 10.48
N ILE A 47 -0.11 -5.06 9.95
CA ILE A 47 1.04 -5.40 9.10
C ILE A 47 0.53 -5.83 7.72
N GLY A 48 1.03 -5.18 6.67
CA GLY A 48 0.64 -5.46 5.29
C GLY A 48 1.65 -4.98 4.25
N SER A 49 1.52 -5.51 3.04
CA SER A 49 2.30 -5.15 1.86
C SER A 49 1.48 -4.22 0.97
N GLU A 50 2.08 -3.12 0.53
CA GLU A 50 1.51 -2.27 -0.52
C GLU A 50 1.49 -3.01 -1.86
N GLU A 51 2.50 -3.85 -2.11
CA GLU A 51 2.65 -4.62 -3.35
C GLU A 51 2.03 -6.03 -3.26
N ILE A 52 1.89 -6.68 -4.40
CA ILE A 52 1.65 -8.11 -4.57
C ILE A 52 2.75 -8.91 -3.88
N VAL A 53 2.31 -9.74 -2.93
CA VAL A 53 3.16 -10.72 -2.27
C VAL A 53 3.12 -12.01 -3.07
N SER A 54 4.27 -12.45 -3.60
CA SER A 54 4.38 -13.78 -4.20
C SER A 54 4.37 -14.87 -3.11
N ASN A 55 3.18 -15.37 -2.77
CA ASN A 55 3.02 -16.46 -1.80
C ASN A 55 3.70 -17.77 -2.24
N PHE A 56 3.85 -17.99 -3.54
CA PHE A 56 4.60 -19.14 -4.09
C PHE A 56 6.08 -19.14 -3.67
N LEU A 57 6.65 -17.95 -3.46
CA LEU A 57 8.06 -17.78 -3.13
C LEU A 57 8.31 -17.51 -1.64
N THR A 58 7.27 -17.51 -0.81
CA THR A 58 7.41 -17.40 0.66
C THR A 58 7.57 -18.82 1.22
N PRO A 59 8.76 -19.26 1.68
CA PRO A 59 8.94 -20.56 2.28
C PRO A 59 8.05 -20.69 3.50
N LEU A 60 7.59 -21.90 3.72
CA LEU A 60 6.86 -22.32 4.90
C LEU A 60 7.55 -21.88 6.21
N ASN A 61 8.88 -21.70 6.19
CA ASN A 61 9.63 -21.26 7.36
C ASN A 61 9.42 -19.79 7.75
N THR A 62 8.93 -18.90 6.88
CA THR A 62 8.75 -17.48 7.20
C THR A 62 7.77 -17.33 8.37
N TRP A 63 6.65 -18.04 8.32
CA TRP A 63 5.68 -18.09 9.41
C TRP A 63 6.23 -18.71 10.68
N TYR A 64 6.94 -19.83 10.58
CA TYR A 64 7.65 -20.42 11.73
C TYR A 64 8.62 -19.41 12.37
N ASN A 65 9.26 -18.57 11.56
CA ASN A 65 10.18 -17.56 12.07
C ASN A 65 9.46 -16.37 12.72
N ILE A 66 8.30 -15.96 12.19
CA ILE A 66 7.45 -14.94 12.82
C ILE A 66 6.93 -15.47 14.17
N LEU A 67 6.46 -16.71 14.22
CA LEU A 67 6.06 -17.37 15.47
C LEU A 67 7.22 -17.43 16.48
N ASN A 68 8.44 -17.71 16.02
CA ASN A 68 9.63 -17.64 16.88
C ASN A 68 9.93 -16.23 17.40
N VAL A 69 9.66 -15.18 16.62
CA VAL A 69 9.78 -13.79 17.09
C VAL A 69 8.77 -13.56 18.21
N LEU A 70 7.50 -13.95 18.01
CA LEU A 70 6.45 -13.80 19.02
C LEU A 70 6.80 -14.56 20.31
N GLN A 71 7.24 -15.81 20.21
CA GLN A 71 7.55 -16.64 21.37
C GLN A 71 8.76 -16.14 22.18
N LYS A 72 9.78 -15.60 21.51
CA LYS A 72 11.05 -15.19 22.16
C LYS A 72 11.07 -13.74 22.63
N ASN A 73 10.02 -12.98 22.35
CA ASN A 73 9.97 -11.55 22.63
C ASN A 73 8.59 -11.16 23.21
N SER A 74 7.92 -12.09 23.89
CA SER A 74 6.58 -11.87 24.45
C SER A 74 6.56 -10.83 25.57
N GLU A 75 7.73 -10.47 26.11
CA GLU A 75 7.93 -9.40 27.07
C GLU A 75 8.11 -8.01 26.44
N LEU A 76 8.32 -7.95 25.11
CA LEU A 76 8.46 -6.68 24.40
C LEU A 76 7.10 -6.06 24.12
N SER A 77 7.07 -4.74 23.92
CA SER A 77 5.86 -4.07 23.46
C SER A 77 5.46 -4.54 22.07
N THR A 78 4.16 -4.48 21.78
CA THR A 78 3.57 -4.77 20.46
C THR A 78 4.34 -4.08 19.33
N TYR A 79 4.75 -2.82 19.52
CA TYR A 79 5.51 -2.06 18.52
C TYR A 79 6.92 -2.60 18.28
N GLU A 80 7.63 -3.03 19.32
CA GLU A 80 8.97 -3.61 19.17
C GLU A 80 8.94 -5.01 18.56
N ILE A 81 7.92 -5.81 18.91
CA ILE A 81 7.64 -7.09 18.25
C ILE A 81 7.38 -6.86 16.75
N SER A 82 6.53 -5.90 16.39
CA SER A 82 6.22 -5.57 15.00
C SER A 82 7.44 -5.14 14.20
N LYS A 83 8.33 -4.31 14.77
CA LYS A 83 9.64 -4.00 14.14
C LYS A 83 10.46 -5.25 13.85
N LYS A 84 10.49 -6.22 14.78
CA LYS A 84 11.20 -7.50 14.60
C LYS A 84 10.57 -8.36 13.51
N ILE A 85 9.25 -8.35 13.38
CA ILE A 85 8.54 -9.01 12.28
C ILE A 85 8.96 -8.41 10.94
N ILE A 86 8.93 -7.08 10.78
CA ILE A 86 9.37 -6.42 9.53
C ILE A 86 10.84 -6.70 9.22
N ASN A 87 11.71 -6.68 10.23
CA ASN A 87 13.12 -7.06 10.04
C ASN A 87 13.28 -8.53 9.62
N ARG A 88 12.35 -9.41 9.99
CA ARG A 88 12.37 -10.80 9.53
C ARG A 88 12.00 -10.89 8.05
N TYR A 89 10.99 -10.16 7.60
CA TYR A 89 10.64 -10.03 6.18
C TYR A 89 11.82 -9.46 5.37
N LYS A 90 12.43 -8.38 5.84
CA LYS A 90 13.65 -7.82 5.24
C LYS A 90 14.75 -8.86 5.06
N LYS A 91 15.10 -9.56 6.15
CA LYS A 91 16.16 -10.60 6.09
C LYS A 91 15.80 -11.69 5.09
N PHE A 92 14.53 -12.08 5.04
CA PHE A 92 14.04 -13.14 4.16
C PHE A 92 14.12 -12.74 2.68
N TYR A 93 13.47 -11.64 2.28
CA TYR A 93 13.43 -11.19 0.89
C TYR A 93 14.73 -10.54 0.41
N TRP A 94 15.65 -10.15 1.32
CA TRP A 94 17.02 -9.78 0.95
C TRP A 94 17.79 -10.97 0.32
N TYR A 95 17.62 -12.20 0.84
CA TYR A 95 18.32 -13.36 0.29
C TYR A 95 17.84 -13.76 -1.11
N TYR A 96 16.64 -13.37 -1.54
CA TYR A 96 16.13 -13.65 -2.89
C TYR A 96 16.84 -12.87 -4.00
N TRP A 97 17.72 -11.94 -3.64
CA TRP A 97 18.71 -11.36 -4.54
C TRP A 97 19.81 -12.36 -4.96
N SER A 98 19.86 -13.56 -4.36
CA SER A 98 20.87 -14.59 -4.58
C SER A 98 20.19 -15.97 -4.68
N PRO A 99 20.50 -16.91 -5.60
CA PRO A 99 21.23 -16.92 -6.88
C PRO A 99 20.28 -17.23 -8.07
N GLY A 100 18.97 -16.94 -7.97
CA GLY A 100 18.01 -17.15 -9.06
C GLY A 100 18.27 -16.26 -10.29
N HIS A 101 18.81 -15.06 -10.07
CA HIS A 101 19.26 -14.15 -11.12
C HIS A 101 20.50 -14.66 -11.89
N LEU A 102 21.28 -15.59 -11.32
CA LEU A 102 22.48 -16.16 -11.94
C LEU A 102 22.20 -17.45 -12.73
N LEU A 103 21.12 -18.17 -12.40
CA LEU A 103 20.71 -19.41 -13.08
C LEU A 103 19.87 -19.16 -14.35
N LEU A 104 19.14 -18.05 -14.42
CA LEU A 104 18.34 -17.70 -15.60
C LEU A 104 19.17 -17.47 -16.88
N PRO A 105 20.34 -16.80 -16.84
CA PRO A 105 21.25 -16.74 -17.98
C PRO A 105 21.71 -18.13 -18.45
N ILE A 106 21.95 -19.05 -17.50
CA ILE A 106 22.38 -20.43 -17.76
C ILE A 106 21.23 -21.23 -18.39
N LEU A 107 19.99 -21.07 -17.91
CA LEU A 107 18.81 -21.73 -18.47
C LEU A 107 18.45 -21.20 -19.86
N ASN A 108 18.63 -19.91 -20.13
CA ASN A 108 18.49 -19.32 -21.48
C ASN A 108 19.60 -19.77 -22.44
N ALA A 109 20.80 -20.06 -21.94
CA ALA A 109 21.88 -20.62 -22.75
C ALA A 109 21.65 -22.11 -23.11
N ILE A 110 20.86 -22.84 -22.31
CA ILE A 110 20.62 -24.29 -22.48
C ILE A 110 19.26 -24.56 -23.16
N GLY A 111 18.25 -23.71 -22.96
CA GLY A 111 16.92 -23.84 -23.54
C GLY A 111 16.70 -22.79 -24.62
N ASN A 112 16.39 -23.23 -25.84
CA ASN A 112 16.04 -22.38 -26.99
C ASN A 112 14.67 -21.69 -26.80
N ARG A 113 14.48 -20.98 -25.68
CA ARG A 113 13.32 -20.16 -25.35
C ARG A 113 13.80 -18.71 -25.31
N ASN A 114 13.25 -17.87 -26.18
CA ASN A 114 13.39 -16.42 -26.09
C ASN A 114 12.62 -15.93 -24.84
N ILE A 115 13.19 -16.11 -23.65
CA ILE A 115 12.67 -15.53 -22.41
C ILE A 115 13.11 -14.06 -22.42
N THR A 116 12.32 -13.23 -23.09
CA THR A 116 12.48 -11.76 -23.15
C THR A 116 11.88 -11.07 -21.93
N HIS A 117 11.37 -11.79 -20.92
CA HIS A 117 10.96 -11.24 -19.63
C HIS A 117 12.17 -10.97 -18.72
N MET A 118 13.10 -10.19 -19.29
CA MET A 118 13.75 -8.99 -18.77
C MET A 118 13.84 -8.87 -17.25
N PHE A 119 15.08 -8.79 -16.74
CA PHE A 119 15.48 -8.36 -15.41
C PHE A 119 14.49 -7.39 -14.74
N ARG A 120 13.52 -7.91 -13.97
CA ARG A 120 12.66 -7.08 -13.12
C ARG A 120 13.38 -6.92 -11.78
N PRO A 121 13.58 -5.69 -11.28
CA PRO A 121 14.04 -5.53 -9.91
C PRO A 121 13.02 -6.21 -8.98
N PRO A 122 13.47 -6.77 -7.86
CA PRO A 122 12.56 -7.37 -6.89
C PRO A 122 11.78 -6.23 -6.20
N ILE A 123 10.49 -6.47 -5.95
CA ILE A 123 9.47 -5.43 -5.71
C ILE A 123 8.62 -5.71 -4.44
N PHE A 124 9.14 -6.42 -3.45
CA PHE A 124 8.39 -6.66 -2.22
C PHE A 124 8.38 -5.42 -1.32
N THR A 125 7.25 -5.14 -0.68
CA THR A 125 7.10 -4.15 0.40
C THR A 125 6.46 -4.80 1.63
N MET A 126 6.74 -4.28 2.82
CA MET A 126 6.04 -4.67 4.05
C MET A 126 6.22 -3.60 5.12
N SER A 127 5.14 -3.25 5.79
CA SER A 127 5.15 -2.25 6.84
C SER A 127 4.35 -2.68 8.08
N ALA A 128 4.71 -2.10 9.22
CA ALA A 128 3.95 -2.17 10.46
C ALA A 128 3.39 -0.78 10.76
N ILE A 129 2.07 -0.69 10.93
CA ILE A 129 1.30 0.55 11.00
C ILE A 129 0.55 0.60 12.33
N ARG A 130 0.61 1.76 13.00
CA ARG A 130 -0.16 2.07 14.21
C ARG A 130 -1.59 2.42 13.85
N THR A 131 -2.52 1.59 14.26
CA THR A 131 -3.96 1.82 14.07
C THR A 131 -4.49 2.97 14.93
N ASP A 132 -3.93 3.19 16.12
CA ASP A 132 -4.28 4.33 16.99
C ASP A 132 -3.95 5.71 16.39
N LYS A 133 -3.33 5.75 15.19
CA LYS A 133 -3.02 6.96 14.42
C LYS A 133 -3.86 7.10 13.15
N MET A 134 -4.72 6.14 12.85
CA MET A 134 -5.51 6.13 11.63
C MET A 134 -6.58 7.22 11.61
N ASN A 135 -7.13 7.62 12.76
CA ASN A 135 -8.03 8.78 12.85
C ASN A 135 -7.31 10.09 12.46
N ASP A 136 -6.09 10.31 12.98
CA ASP A 136 -5.30 11.51 12.64
C ASP A 136 -4.89 11.53 11.16
N LEU A 137 -4.59 10.35 10.59
CA LEU A 137 -4.26 10.23 9.18
C LEU A 137 -5.49 10.44 8.29
N CYS A 138 -6.64 9.86 8.65
CA CYS A 138 -7.91 10.05 7.96
C CYS A 138 -8.29 11.54 7.93
N LEU A 139 -8.26 12.23 9.07
CA LEU A 139 -8.51 13.67 9.14
C LEU A 139 -7.54 14.50 8.28
N ALA A 140 -6.29 14.07 8.15
CA ALA A 140 -5.33 14.76 7.28
C ALA A 140 -5.61 14.53 5.79
N ILE A 141 -6.10 13.33 5.42
CA ILE A 141 -6.52 13.03 4.05
C ILE A 141 -7.83 13.75 3.73
N ASP A 142 -8.79 13.81 4.66
CA ASP A 142 -10.07 14.51 4.50
C ASP A 142 -9.86 16.00 4.21
N GLU A 143 -9.11 16.71 5.07
CA GLU A 143 -8.76 18.13 4.86
C GLU A 143 -8.08 18.36 3.50
N PHE A 144 -7.21 17.44 3.10
CA PHE A 144 -6.52 17.51 1.81
C PHE A 144 -7.47 17.25 0.63
N SER A 145 -8.41 16.32 0.78
CA SER A 145 -9.43 15.97 -0.22
C SER A 145 -10.37 17.14 -0.48
N GLU A 146 -10.82 17.83 0.57
CA GLU A 146 -11.64 19.04 0.47
C GLU A 146 -10.91 20.13 -0.34
N LEU A 147 -9.62 20.34 -0.05
CA LEU A 147 -8.80 21.32 -0.77
C LEU A 147 -8.58 20.93 -2.23
N LEU A 148 -8.39 19.64 -2.53
CA LEU A 148 -8.30 19.15 -3.90
C LEU A 148 -9.62 19.37 -4.67
N LEU A 149 -10.76 19.03 -4.07
CA LEU A 149 -12.09 19.23 -4.65
C LEU A 149 -12.34 20.69 -4.99
N LYS A 150 -12.09 21.59 -4.04
CA LYS A 150 -12.26 23.04 -4.21
C LYS A 150 -11.43 23.60 -5.37
N ASN A 151 -10.26 23.01 -5.62
CA ASN A 151 -9.28 23.46 -6.61
C ASN A 151 -9.25 22.61 -7.88
N LEU A 152 -10.10 21.59 -7.98
CA LEU A 152 -10.02 20.55 -9.01
C LEU A 152 -10.06 21.13 -10.42
N SER A 153 -10.95 22.10 -10.70
CA SER A 153 -11.09 22.71 -12.02
C SER A 153 -9.82 23.41 -12.52
N LEU A 154 -9.00 23.92 -11.60
CA LEU A 154 -7.76 24.63 -11.91
C LEU A 154 -6.55 23.69 -12.00
N TYR A 155 -6.53 22.63 -11.18
CA TYR A 155 -5.35 21.79 -10.99
C TYR A 155 -5.51 20.34 -11.44
N LYS A 156 -6.61 19.97 -12.11
CA LYS A 156 -6.84 18.58 -12.57
C LYS A 156 -5.65 18.00 -13.35
N THR A 157 -5.07 18.76 -14.29
CA THR A 157 -3.89 18.31 -15.05
C THR A 157 -2.67 18.15 -14.17
N PHE A 158 -2.42 19.11 -13.27
CA PHE A 158 -1.30 19.03 -12.34
C PHE A 158 -1.42 17.81 -11.41
N ILE A 159 -2.61 17.56 -10.85
CA ILE A 159 -2.89 16.37 -10.02
C ILE A 159 -2.66 15.09 -10.82
N ASN A 160 -3.04 15.07 -12.11
CA ASN A 160 -2.78 13.94 -12.99
C ASN A 160 -1.28 13.69 -13.17
N ASP A 161 -0.50 14.73 -13.42
CA ASP A 161 0.96 14.60 -13.60
C ASP A 161 1.62 14.06 -12.31
N ILE A 162 1.22 14.59 -11.14
CA ILE A 162 1.68 14.07 -9.85
C ILE A 162 1.29 12.60 -9.67
N ARG A 163 0.05 12.22 -10.00
CA ARG A 163 -0.41 10.84 -9.91
C ARG A 163 0.36 9.89 -10.83
N LEU A 164 0.80 10.35 -12.01
CA LEU A 164 1.62 9.57 -12.95
C LEU A 164 3.06 9.37 -12.44
N GLU A 165 3.59 10.34 -11.71
CA GLU A 165 4.95 10.29 -11.12
C GLU A 165 5.00 9.52 -9.80
N THR A 166 3.86 9.41 -9.14
CA THR A 166 3.73 8.72 -7.85
C THR A 166 3.96 7.21 -8.01
N GLU A 167 4.73 6.66 -7.07
CA GLU A 167 4.90 5.22 -6.87
C GLU A 167 3.55 4.56 -6.64
N ASP A 168 3.25 3.53 -7.41
CA ASP A 168 1.94 2.90 -7.39
C ASP A 168 2.00 1.38 -7.35
N PHE A 169 0.90 0.81 -6.87
CA PHE A 169 0.76 -0.60 -6.59
C PHE A 169 -0.56 -1.14 -7.18
N PRO A 170 -0.53 -2.33 -7.81
CA PRO A 170 0.67 -3.11 -8.10
C PRO A 170 1.55 -2.46 -9.17
N HIS A 171 2.85 -2.68 -9.08
CA HIS A 171 3.85 -2.05 -9.93
C HIS A 171 3.58 -2.36 -11.40
N LYS A 172 3.66 -1.35 -12.27
CA LYS A 172 3.49 -1.49 -13.72
C LYS A 172 4.31 -2.62 -14.35
N LEU A 173 5.50 -2.87 -13.82
CA LEU A 173 6.37 -3.96 -14.28
C LEU A 173 5.78 -5.35 -14.06
N LEU A 174 4.76 -5.54 -13.23
CA LEU A 174 4.05 -6.81 -13.11
C LEU A 174 3.07 -7.06 -14.24
N THR A 175 2.73 -6.03 -15.01
CA THR A 175 1.80 -6.12 -16.14
C THR A 175 2.56 -6.31 -17.46
N THR A 176 1.85 -6.79 -18.48
CA THR A 176 2.37 -6.87 -19.85
C THR A 176 2.22 -5.55 -20.61
N ASP A 177 1.57 -4.56 -20.00
CA ASP A 177 1.27 -3.27 -20.59
C ASP A 177 2.14 -2.18 -19.94
N PRO A 178 3.07 -1.57 -20.68
CA PRO A 178 3.89 -0.47 -20.14
C PRO A 178 3.09 0.77 -19.74
N LEU A 179 1.80 0.85 -20.11
CA LEU A 179 0.88 1.92 -19.72
C LEU A 179 0.01 1.56 -18.50
N SER A 180 0.15 0.36 -17.94
CA SER A 180 -0.60 -0.02 -16.74
C SER A 180 -0.11 0.77 -15.52
N MET A 181 -1.05 1.28 -14.73
CA MET A 181 -0.80 2.03 -13.49
C MET A 181 -1.49 1.33 -12.34
N GLY A 182 -0.84 1.22 -11.19
CA GLY A 182 -1.40 0.66 -9.96
C GLY A 182 -2.76 1.29 -9.61
N PHE A 183 -3.68 0.57 -8.96
CA PHE A 183 -4.89 1.19 -8.41
C PHE A 183 -4.66 1.91 -7.08
N ARG A 184 -3.51 1.68 -6.43
CA ARG A 184 -3.12 2.37 -5.20
C ARG A 184 -1.86 3.16 -5.42
N ILE A 185 -1.74 4.29 -4.76
CA ILE A 185 -0.52 5.09 -4.69
C ILE A 185 0.15 4.92 -3.35
N ASP A 186 1.47 5.14 -3.28
CA ASP A 186 2.15 5.46 -2.04
C ASP A 186 1.69 6.83 -1.54
N LEU A 187 1.06 6.86 -0.35
CA LEU A 187 0.45 8.08 0.16
C LEU A 187 1.47 9.15 0.52
N TYR A 188 2.62 8.75 1.08
CA TYR A 188 3.65 9.70 1.47
C TYR A 188 4.28 10.34 0.24
N HIS A 189 4.63 9.54 -0.77
CA HIS A 189 5.26 10.00 -1.99
C HIS A 189 4.33 10.90 -2.80
N PHE A 190 3.04 10.56 -2.90
CA PHE A 190 2.04 11.46 -3.47
C PHE A 190 2.05 12.83 -2.76
N ALA A 191 2.00 12.80 -1.42
CA ALA A 191 2.04 14.01 -0.62
C ALA A 191 3.39 14.76 -0.73
N ASP A 192 4.51 14.05 -0.94
CA ASP A 192 5.84 14.63 -1.14
C ASP A 192 5.90 15.43 -2.45
N LEU A 193 5.40 14.85 -3.54
CA LEU A 193 5.27 15.53 -4.83
C LEU A 193 4.30 16.73 -4.75
N MET A 194 3.24 16.64 -3.94
CA MET A 194 2.34 17.75 -3.62
C MET A 194 2.95 18.80 -2.67
N THR A 195 4.21 18.66 -2.28
CA THR A 195 4.99 19.68 -1.54
C THR A 195 6.01 20.40 -2.43
N ASP A 196 5.68 20.61 -3.70
CA ASP A 196 6.46 21.44 -4.63
C ASP A 196 6.56 22.90 -4.15
N PRO A 197 7.75 23.56 -4.24
CA PRO A 197 7.92 24.96 -3.84
C PRO A 197 7.00 25.96 -4.56
N LEU A 198 6.59 25.69 -5.79
CA LEU A 198 5.64 26.53 -6.52
C LEU A 198 4.23 26.38 -5.91
N LEU A 199 3.81 25.17 -5.53
CA LEU A 199 2.55 24.99 -4.79
C LEU A 199 2.55 25.79 -3.48
N LYS A 200 3.69 25.87 -2.77
CA LYS A 200 3.79 26.70 -1.56
C LYS A 200 3.45 28.17 -1.82
N ILE A 201 3.80 28.69 -2.99
CA ILE A 201 3.57 30.09 -3.36
C ILE A 201 2.11 30.31 -3.79
N PHE A 202 1.58 29.41 -4.62
CA PHE A 202 0.27 29.62 -5.25
C PHE A 202 -0.90 28.97 -4.49
N GLN A 203 -0.65 27.91 -3.73
CA GLN A 203 -1.63 27.11 -2.98
C GLN A 203 -1.04 26.67 -1.62
N PRO A 204 -0.74 27.62 -0.71
CA PRO A 204 -0.09 27.32 0.56
C PRO A 204 -0.91 26.36 1.43
N ASP A 205 -2.24 26.41 1.37
CA ASP A 205 -3.10 25.52 2.15
C ASP A 205 -2.98 24.06 1.66
N LEU A 206 -2.99 23.85 0.34
CA LEU A 206 -2.81 22.52 -0.25
C LEU A 206 -1.41 21.95 0.06
N PHE A 207 -0.38 22.80 -0.04
CA PHE A 207 0.99 22.45 0.37
C PHE A 207 1.05 22.03 1.85
N ASN A 208 0.42 22.79 2.75
CA ASN A 208 0.42 22.51 4.18
C ASN A 208 -0.36 21.24 4.52
N ALA A 209 -1.47 20.98 3.83
CA ALA A 209 -2.26 19.76 3.97
C ALA A 209 -1.46 18.53 3.51
N ALA A 210 -0.75 18.62 2.37
CA ALA A 210 0.19 17.57 1.95
C ALA A 210 1.31 17.34 2.98
N GLN A 211 1.88 18.40 3.56
CA GLN A 211 2.84 18.26 4.67
C GLN A 211 2.23 17.61 5.92
N LYS A 212 0.94 17.83 6.20
CA LYS A 212 0.23 17.17 7.30
C LYS A 212 0.15 15.66 7.04
N ILE A 213 -0.23 15.23 5.84
CA ILE A 213 -0.24 13.80 5.45
C ILE A 213 1.13 13.16 5.68
N LYS A 214 2.21 13.75 5.17
CA LYS A 214 3.58 13.23 5.36
C LYS A 214 3.94 13.03 6.84
N ARG A 215 3.56 13.97 7.70
CA ARG A 215 3.76 13.86 9.16
C ARG A 215 2.92 12.74 9.75
N CYS A 216 1.64 12.64 9.39
CA CYS A 216 0.75 11.58 9.87
C CYS A 216 1.25 10.19 9.44
N VAL A 217 1.71 10.02 8.20
CA VAL A 217 2.31 8.76 7.73
C VAL A 217 3.56 8.40 8.55
N ASN A 218 4.49 9.35 8.72
CA ASN A 218 5.71 9.12 9.52
C ASN A 218 5.43 8.74 10.99
N VAL A 219 4.33 9.25 11.58
CA VAL A 219 3.91 8.90 12.94
C VAL A 219 3.20 7.54 12.98
N SER A 220 2.48 7.19 11.92
CA SER A 220 1.69 5.96 11.82
C SER A 220 2.55 4.75 11.48
N VAL A 221 3.54 4.89 10.61
CA VAL A 221 4.38 3.78 10.15
C VAL A 221 5.52 3.53 11.15
N ILE A 222 5.40 2.46 11.92
CA ILE A 222 6.38 2.04 12.94
C ILE A 222 7.69 1.62 12.25
N LYS A 223 7.54 0.82 11.20
CA LYS A 223 8.65 0.28 10.44
C LYS A 223 8.17 -0.13 9.07
N GLU A 224 8.91 0.32 8.07
CA GLU A 224 8.73 -0.05 6.68
C GLU A 224 10.01 -0.73 6.18
N TRP A 225 9.83 -1.65 5.22
CA TRP A 225 10.89 -2.12 4.37
C TRP A 225 10.39 -2.53 2.98
N HIS A 226 11.10 -2.05 1.96
CA HIS A 226 10.89 -2.42 0.57
C HIS A 226 12.17 -2.92 -0.12
N GLN A 227 11.96 -3.56 -1.26
CA GLN A 227 13.02 -3.91 -2.21
C GLN A 227 13.26 -2.77 -3.21
N ILE A 228 14.40 -2.84 -3.89
CA ILE A 228 14.90 -1.79 -4.80
C ILE A 228 13.94 -1.43 -5.94
N GLY A 229 12.96 -2.29 -6.26
CA GLY A 229 11.93 -2.01 -7.25
C GLY A 229 10.89 -0.97 -6.81
N HIS A 230 10.84 -0.61 -5.53
CA HIS A 230 9.95 0.43 -4.99
C HIS A 230 10.73 1.45 -4.16
N PRO A 231 11.62 2.23 -4.76
CA PRO A 231 12.49 3.16 -4.03
C PRO A 231 11.71 4.25 -3.27
N ASN A 232 10.45 4.48 -3.64
CA ASN A 232 9.59 5.50 -3.04
C ASN A 232 8.42 4.89 -2.24
N ALA A 233 8.52 3.63 -1.80
CA ALA A 233 7.57 3.05 -0.86
C ALA A 233 7.85 3.53 0.58
N HIS A 234 6.78 3.95 1.26
CA HIS A 234 6.76 4.50 2.61
C HIS A 234 5.81 3.73 3.52
N GLY A 235 5.21 2.64 3.02
CA GLY A 235 4.60 1.60 3.84
C GLY A 235 3.11 1.75 4.03
N ILE A 236 2.44 2.68 3.37
CA ILE A 236 0.99 2.77 3.44
C ILE A 236 0.44 3.41 2.16
N GLY A 237 -0.31 2.62 1.41
CA GLY A 237 -0.94 3.07 0.17
C GLY A 237 -2.33 3.67 0.37
N LEU A 238 -2.81 4.38 -0.63
CA LEU A 238 -4.17 4.91 -0.73
C LEU A 238 -4.77 4.57 -2.10
N PHE A 239 -6.03 4.16 -2.15
CA PHE A 239 -6.71 3.87 -3.40
C PHE A 239 -6.83 5.13 -4.26
N PHE A 240 -6.13 5.14 -5.39
CA PHE A 240 -6.23 6.21 -6.38
C PHE A 240 -6.13 5.58 -7.77
N PRO A 241 -7.22 5.01 -8.29
CA PRO A 241 -7.18 4.27 -9.55
C PRO A 241 -6.93 5.19 -10.76
N PRO A 242 -6.22 4.72 -11.81
CA PRO A 242 -6.27 5.37 -13.12
C PRO A 242 -7.71 5.43 -13.65
N LYS A 243 -8.01 6.44 -14.48
CA LYS A 243 -9.33 6.61 -15.13
C LYS A 243 -9.75 5.39 -15.95
N ASN A 244 -8.81 4.73 -16.63
CA ASN A 244 -9.08 3.59 -17.49
C ASN A 244 -8.36 2.32 -16.99
N PHE A 245 -9.13 1.33 -16.54
CA PHE A 245 -8.67 0.02 -16.06
C PHE A 245 -8.51 -1.02 -17.18
N THR A 246 -7.99 -0.64 -18.36
CA THR A 246 -8.19 -1.47 -19.57
C THR A 246 -7.31 -2.71 -19.66
N ASN A 247 -6.27 -2.88 -18.84
CA ASN A 247 -5.25 -3.92 -19.05
C ASN A 247 -4.82 -4.67 -17.78
N TYR A 248 -5.68 -4.71 -16.76
CA TYR A 248 -5.43 -5.47 -15.54
C TYR A 248 -5.85 -6.94 -15.66
N PRO A 249 -5.08 -7.89 -15.08
CA PRO A 249 -5.54 -9.26 -14.89
C PRO A 249 -6.95 -9.31 -14.28
N ASP A 250 -7.77 -10.29 -14.69
CA ASP A 250 -9.17 -10.41 -14.25
C ASP A 250 -9.36 -10.36 -12.72
N ILE A 251 -8.38 -10.89 -11.98
CA ILE A 251 -8.37 -10.88 -10.50
C ILE A 251 -8.39 -9.47 -9.91
N TYR A 252 -7.98 -8.44 -10.67
CA TYR A 252 -7.94 -7.05 -10.24
C TYR A 252 -9.08 -6.20 -10.81
N LYS A 253 -9.96 -6.75 -11.66
CA LYS A 253 -11.09 -6.00 -12.23
C LYS A 253 -12.03 -5.45 -11.17
N ASN A 254 -12.06 -6.07 -9.98
CA ASN A 254 -12.88 -5.62 -8.86
C ASN A 254 -12.28 -4.43 -8.09
N TYR A 255 -11.04 -4.02 -8.33
CA TYR A 255 -10.41 -2.85 -7.71
C TYR A 255 -10.66 -1.61 -8.58
N ASN A 256 -11.94 -1.28 -8.78
CA ASN A 256 -12.40 -0.15 -9.58
C ASN A 256 -13.21 0.82 -8.72
N LEU A 257 -13.38 2.05 -9.22
CA LEU A 257 -14.11 3.10 -8.50
C LEU A 257 -15.52 2.65 -8.13
N GLY A 258 -16.27 2.00 -9.03
CA GLY A 258 -17.64 1.57 -8.75
C GLY A 258 -17.74 0.61 -7.57
N ASN A 259 -16.81 -0.33 -7.42
CA ASN A 259 -16.78 -1.22 -6.26
C ASN A 259 -16.33 -0.50 -4.98
N TYR A 260 -15.40 0.44 -5.10
CA TYR A 260 -14.97 1.28 -3.97
C TYR A 260 -16.14 2.12 -3.44
N MET A 261 -16.87 2.80 -4.34
CA MET A 261 -18.07 3.59 -4.02
C MET A 261 -19.21 2.75 -3.45
N ASN A 262 -19.26 1.44 -3.72
CA ASN A 262 -20.28 0.53 -3.19
C ASN A 262 -19.81 -0.27 -1.97
N SER A 263 -18.58 -0.02 -1.48
CA SER A 263 -18.06 -0.70 -0.30
C SER A 263 -18.72 -0.20 0.99
N THR A 264 -18.42 -0.85 2.10
CA THR A 264 -18.88 -0.52 3.46
C THR A 264 -17.73 -0.04 4.34
N LEU A 265 -16.62 0.40 3.74
CA LEU A 265 -15.42 0.82 4.45
C LEU A 265 -15.68 2.11 5.23
N GLU A 266 -15.41 2.11 6.52
CA GLU A 266 -15.59 3.30 7.37
C GLU A 266 -14.68 4.46 6.92
N PHE A 267 -13.52 4.16 6.32
CA PHE A 267 -12.64 5.18 5.76
C PHE A 267 -13.33 6.00 4.65
N ARG A 268 -14.17 5.36 3.83
CA ARG A 268 -14.94 6.06 2.79
C ARG A 268 -15.92 7.03 3.45
N ASP A 269 -16.63 6.56 4.47
CA ASP A 269 -17.70 7.35 5.10
C ASP A 269 -17.15 8.49 5.98
N ASP A 270 -15.92 8.35 6.50
CA ASP A 270 -15.27 9.32 7.39
C ASP A 270 -14.30 10.30 6.66
N CYS A 271 -14.06 10.13 5.35
CA CYS A 271 -13.09 10.91 4.59
C CYS A 271 -13.62 11.28 3.22
N GLN A 272 -13.49 12.56 2.81
CA GLN A 272 -13.96 13.04 1.49
C GLN A 272 -13.13 12.57 0.27
N TRP A 273 -12.36 11.48 0.42
CA TRP A 273 -11.47 11.00 -0.61
C TRP A 273 -12.27 10.42 -1.79
N ASP A 274 -13.39 9.75 -1.52
CA ASP A 274 -14.22 9.15 -2.56
C ASP A 274 -15.00 10.20 -3.37
N GLU A 275 -15.50 11.29 -2.76
CA GLU A 275 -16.06 12.41 -3.51
C GLU A 275 -15.01 13.08 -4.40
N PHE A 276 -13.77 13.21 -3.90
CA PHE A 276 -12.65 13.67 -4.73
C PHE A 276 -12.43 12.74 -5.92
N LEU A 277 -12.35 11.43 -5.70
CA LEU A 277 -12.16 10.44 -6.78
C LEU A 277 -13.31 10.49 -7.80
N GLU A 278 -14.56 10.61 -7.35
CA GLU A 278 -15.72 10.70 -8.22
C GLU A 278 -15.63 11.95 -9.11
N CYS A 279 -15.29 13.11 -8.54
CA CYS A 279 -15.16 14.35 -9.31
C CYS A 279 -13.94 14.33 -10.26
N TYR A 280 -12.82 13.74 -9.81
CA TYR A 280 -11.58 13.72 -10.56
C TYR A 280 -11.64 12.74 -11.75
N LEU A 281 -12.23 11.57 -11.57
CA LEU A 281 -12.24 10.51 -12.58
C LEU A 281 -13.35 10.69 -13.62
N ASN A 282 -14.43 11.42 -13.30
CA ASN A 282 -15.42 11.86 -14.27
C ASN A 282 -14.85 12.95 -15.21
#